data_AF-A0AAD5U819-F1
#
_entry.id   AF-A0AAD5U819-F1
#
_cell.length_a   1.000
_cell.length_b   1.000
_cell.length_c   1.000
_cell.angle_alpha   90.00
_cell.angle_beta   90.00
_cell.angle_gamma   90.00
#
_symmetry.space_group_name_H-M   'P 1'
#
loop_
_entity.id
_entity.type
_entity.pdbx_description
1 polymer ?
#
loop_
_entity_poly.entity_id
_entity_poly.type
_entity_poly.pdbx_seq_one_letter_code
_entity_poly.pdbx_strand_id
1 'polypeptide(L)'
;MVLLYLKEFDSNLEVLIWNIKPQHSEIIQNNLNPDFEKYFVINYEFCKKLELKFVVVDVHGYYDQDYEHYSILGSVECLLEDIICEHDTKTLNLVNENLQKNSSFLRVTPVYRTEDVVVTEIILKNFEPHFQNLVVNLNKIINECDLNDDCLLKFEDEFVGSFQTTLSELRGEIGNNLDFELINERKKSAKSGQKSGILPTYKNSGFFKVSCLKYEKSCSFLDYMAGGLKFAVGFAIDTSFSTNCYDLVSSCIASFGSLLENYTRSSTKLIDLIGFDTSNTKYIAGDKYTFDLNDGIEEHTTIGHEKALETYGTLIRKNDEIEFESLISNNSSTKLPSKDKTILACQKNIGN
;
A
#
# COMPACT_ATOMS: atom_id res chain seq x y z
N MET A 1 -2.29 -32.53 12.72
CA MET A 1 -3.30 -31.56 12.21
C MET A 1 -2.54 -30.33 11.77
N VAL A 2 -2.91 -29.64 10.70
CA VAL A 2 -2.09 -28.53 10.18
C VAL A 2 -2.59 -27.18 10.67
N LEU A 3 -1.66 -26.32 11.08
CA LEU A 3 -1.89 -24.95 11.53
C LEU A 3 -0.87 -24.03 10.84
N LEU A 4 -1.33 -22.87 10.35
CA LEU A 4 -0.50 -21.84 9.73
C LEU A 4 -0.41 -20.62 10.65
N TYR A 5 0.81 -20.16 10.89
CA TYR A 5 1.09 -18.89 11.57
C TYR A 5 1.58 -17.84 10.60
N LEU A 6 1.19 -16.59 10.87
CA LEU A 6 1.77 -15.39 10.26
C LEU A 6 2.29 -14.47 11.36
N LYS A 7 3.49 -13.95 11.15
CA LYS A 7 4.11 -12.94 12.01
C LYS A 7 4.80 -11.85 11.19
N GLU A 8 4.64 -10.60 11.64
CA GLU A 8 5.46 -9.46 11.23
C GLU A 8 6.78 -9.47 12.01
N PHE A 9 7.90 -9.25 11.33
CA PHE A 9 9.22 -9.16 11.96
C PHE A 9 10.08 -8.06 11.32
N ASP A 10 11.24 -7.79 11.93
CA ASP A 10 12.24 -6.88 11.39
C ASP A 10 13.61 -7.55 11.50
N SER A 11 14.18 -7.93 10.36
CA SER A 11 15.50 -8.56 10.23
C SER A 11 16.65 -7.72 10.80
N ASN A 12 16.48 -6.40 10.88
CA ASN A 12 17.52 -5.48 11.38
C ASN A 12 17.50 -5.31 12.90
N LEU A 13 16.39 -5.69 13.54
CA LEU A 13 16.25 -5.71 14.99
C LEU A 13 16.47 -7.15 15.46
N GLU A 14 17.69 -7.49 15.88
CA GLU A 14 18.01 -8.78 16.55
C GLU A 14 17.08 -9.06 17.75
N VAL A 15 16.44 -8.01 18.27
CA VAL A 15 15.28 -8.12 19.15
C VAL A 15 14.04 -8.29 18.28
N LEU A 16 13.70 -9.55 17.97
CA LEU A 16 12.35 -9.99 17.64
C LEU A 16 11.37 -9.05 18.33
N ILE A 17 10.57 -8.29 17.58
CA ILE A 17 9.45 -7.56 18.16
C ILE A 17 8.48 -8.65 18.64
N TRP A 18 8.69 -9.14 19.86
CA TRP A 18 7.82 -10.10 20.57
C TRP A 18 6.50 -9.43 20.98
N ASN A 19 6.28 -8.18 20.61
CA ASN A 19 5.12 -7.38 20.99
C ASN A 19 3.91 -7.57 20.07
N ILE A 20 4.04 -8.27 18.94
CA ILE A 20 2.90 -8.63 18.09
C ILE A 20 2.62 -10.12 18.26
N LYS A 21 1.47 -10.45 18.87
CA LYS A 21 1.00 -11.82 18.97
C LYS A 21 0.78 -12.36 17.54
N PRO A 22 1.36 -13.51 17.17
CA PRO A 22 1.22 -14.04 15.82
C PRO A 22 -0.26 -14.32 15.52
N GLN A 23 -0.66 -14.07 14.27
CA GLN A 23 -1.95 -14.53 13.76
C GLN A 23 -1.84 -16.03 13.44
N HIS A 24 -2.93 -16.75 13.61
CA HIS A 24 -2.99 -18.19 13.31
C HIS A 24 -4.27 -18.52 12.55
N SER A 25 -4.19 -19.49 11.64
CA SER A 25 -5.34 -20.05 10.94
C SER A 25 -6.19 -20.91 11.90
N GLU A 26 -7.30 -21.45 11.40
CA GLU A 26 -7.92 -22.63 11.95
C GLU A 26 -7.01 -23.87 11.82
N ILE A 27 -7.32 -24.92 12.59
CA ILE A 27 -6.62 -26.20 12.56
C ILE A 27 -7.36 -27.14 11.61
N ILE A 28 -6.64 -27.68 10.63
CA ILE A 28 -7.19 -28.62 9.65
C ILE A 28 -6.71 -30.04 9.96
N GLN A 29 -7.66 -30.96 10.16
CA GLN A 29 -7.35 -32.35 10.49
C GLN A 29 -7.13 -33.19 9.23
N ASN A 30 -6.11 -34.06 9.26
CA ASN A 30 -5.87 -35.11 8.27
C ASN A 30 -5.84 -34.64 6.80
N ASN A 31 -5.25 -33.47 6.52
CA ASN A 31 -5.11 -32.94 5.18
C ASN A 31 -3.65 -32.59 4.86
N LEU A 32 -3.12 -33.11 3.75
CA LEU A 32 -1.78 -32.83 3.25
C LEU A 32 -1.71 -31.56 2.38
N ASN A 33 -2.85 -31.11 1.87
CA ASN A 33 -3.02 -29.88 1.08
C ASN A 33 -4.13 -29.03 1.73
N PRO A 34 -3.90 -28.52 2.96
CA PRO A 34 -4.88 -27.71 3.66
C PRO A 34 -5.20 -26.44 2.86
N ASP A 35 -6.48 -26.09 2.80
CA ASP A 35 -6.97 -24.81 2.28
C ASP A 35 -7.64 -24.09 3.44
N PHE A 36 -7.15 -22.89 3.77
CA PHE A 36 -7.56 -22.17 4.98
C PHE A 36 -8.61 -21.11 4.64
N GLU A 37 -9.72 -21.08 5.37
CA GLU A 37 -10.80 -20.11 5.19
C GLU A 37 -10.54 -18.80 5.96
N LYS A 38 -9.78 -18.86 7.06
CA LYS A 38 -9.50 -17.67 7.87
C LYS A 38 -8.45 -16.78 7.19
N TYR A 39 -8.84 -15.52 6.95
CA TYR A 39 -7.93 -14.49 6.48
C TYR A 39 -7.03 -13.93 7.59
N PHE A 40 -5.79 -13.62 7.23
CA PHE A 40 -4.93 -12.75 8.01
C PHE A 40 -5.12 -11.30 7.57
N VAL A 41 -5.28 -10.39 8.54
CA VAL A 41 -5.49 -8.97 8.26
C VAL A 41 -4.18 -8.23 8.51
N ILE A 42 -3.70 -7.50 7.51
CA ILE A 42 -2.45 -6.75 7.56
C ILE A 42 -2.73 -5.32 7.07
N ASN A 43 -2.25 -4.33 7.83
CA ASN A 43 -2.37 -2.93 7.43
C ASN A 43 -1.26 -2.59 6.45
N TYR A 44 -1.64 -2.21 5.23
CA TYR A 44 -0.70 -1.83 4.20
C TYR A 44 -0.39 -0.32 4.24
N GLU A 45 0.90 0.01 4.34
CA GLU A 45 1.41 1.38 4.22
C GLU A 45 2.54 1.41 3.19
N PHE A 46 2.31 2.06 2.04
CA PHE A 46 3.25 2.07 0.90
C PHE A 46 4.70 2.47 1.27
N CYS A 47 4.88 3.40 2.21
CA CYS A 47 6.20 3.90 2.60
C CYS A 47 6.89 3.04 3.68
N LYS A 48 6.32 1.90 4.08
CA LYS A 48 6.87 1.03 5.11
C LYS A 48 7.05 -0.38 4.56
N LYS A 49 8.28 -0.88 4.66
CA LYS A 49 8.58 -2.28 4.40
C LYS A 49 8.03 -3.15 5.53
N LEU A 50 7.38 -4.24 5.18
CA LEU A 50 6.86 -5.19 6.15
C LEU A 50 7.34 -6.60 5.82
N GLU A 51 8.20 -7.15 6.67
CA GLU A 51 8.67 -8.52 6.56
C GLU A 51 7.69 -9.47 7.25
N LEU A 52 7.33 -10.53 6.55
CA LEU A 52 6.36 -11.53 6.98
C LEU A 52 7.02 -12.89 7.06
N LYS A 53 6.80 -13.59 8.16
CA LYS A 53 7.20 -14.98 8.36
C LYS A 53 5.97 -15.86 8.48
N PHE A 54 5.87 -16.82 7.57
CA PHE A 54 4.88 -17.89 7.62
C PHE A 54 5.51 -19.15 8.21
N VAL A 55 4.81 -19.79 9.15
CA VAL A 55 5.26 -21.06 9.75
C VAL A 55 4.11 -22.05 9.71
N VAL A 56 4.35 -23.18 9.05
CA VAL A 56 3.41 -24.31 8.99
C VAL A 56 3.83 -25.34 10.01
N VAL A 57 2.91 -25.76 10.87
CA VAL A 57 3.18 -26.75 11.92
C VAL A 57 2.21 -27.92 11.85
N ASP A 58 2.71 -29.10 12.22
CA ASP A 58 1.91 -30.26 12.55
C ASP A 58 1.63 -30.30 14.05
N VAL A 59 0.35 -30.15 14.37
CA VAL A 59 -0.23 -30.24 15.69
C VAL A 59 -0.50 -31.72 15.99
N HIS A 60 0.24 -32.27 16.95
CA HIS A 60 0.02 -33.62 17.48
C HIS A 60 -0.62 -33.55 18.87
N GLY A 61 -1.62 -34.39 19.13
CA GLY A 61 -2.23 -34.51 20.46
C GLY A 61 -3.35 -33.50 20.77
N TYR A 62 -3.54 -33.20 22.06
CA TYR A 62 -4.49 -32.20 22.53
C TYR A 62 -3.93 -30.79 22.35
N TYR A 63 -4.77 -29.86 21.91
CA TYR A 63 -4.39 -28.45 21.78
C TYR A 63 -3.99 -27.89 23.14
N ASP A 64 -2.73 -27.48 23.28
CA ASP A 64 -2.23 -26.77 24.45
C ASP A 64 -1.80 -25.35 24.06
N GLN A 65 -2.02 -24.39 24.95
CA GLN A 65 -1.76 -22.96 24.73
C GLN A 65 -0.27 -22.61 24.68
N ASP A 66 0.60 -23.56 25.04
CA ASP A 66 2.04 -23.30 25.15
C ASP A 66 2.80 -23.57 23.84
N TYR A 67 2.18 -24.16 22.81
CA TYR A 67 2.71 -24.30 21.44
C TYR A 67 4.08 -25.02 21.28
N GLU A 68 4.77 -25.37 22.36
CA GLU A 68 6.12 -25.97 22.38
C GLU A 68 6.18 -27.40 21.81
N HIS A 69 5.03 -28.05 21.61
CA HIS A 69 4.94 -29.44 21.18
C HIS A 69 4.62 -29.63 19.69
N TYR A 70 4.53 -28.54 18.93
CA TYR A 70 4.18 -28.62 17.50
C TYR A 70 5.42 -28.83 16.64
N SER A 71 5.32 -29.75 15.69
CA SER A 71 6.42 -30.05 14.77
C SER A 71 6.38 -29.09 13.60
N ILE A 72 7.45 -28.31 13.39
CA ILE A 72 7.53 -27.38 12.24
C ILE A 72 7.67 -28.20 10.94
N LEU A 73 6.68 -28.04 10.06
CA LEU A 73 6.68 -28.65 8.72
C LEU A 73 7.45 -27.81 7.71
N GLY A 74 7.50 -26.50 7.92
CA GLY A 74 8.30 -25.59 7.14
C GLY A 74 7.99 -24.13 7.46
N SER A 75 8.89 -23.25 7.05
CA SER A 75 8.70 -21.80 7.18
C SER A 75 9.18 -21.07 5.94
N VAL A 76 8.65 -19.86 5.72
CA VAL A 76 9.10 -18.98 4.64
C VAL A 76 9.03 -17.53 5.11
N GLU A 77 10.03 -16.76 4.75
CA GLU A 77 10.13 -15.32 4.99
C GLU A 77 10.02 -14.60 3.65
N CYS A 78 9.23 -13.52 3.61
CA CYS A 78 9.04 -12.70 2.42
C CYS A 78 8.62 -11.28 2.81
N LEU A 79 8.74 -10.34 1.87
CA LEU A 79 8.17 -9.00 2.04
C LEU A 79 6.70 -9.00 1.64
N LEU A 80 5.87 -8.20 2.32
CA LEU A 80 4.47 -8.01 1.93
C LEU A 80 4.38 -7.54 0.46
N GLU A 81 5.34 -6.70 0.04
CA GLU A 81 5.50 -6.21 -1.32
C GLU A 81 5.60 -7.33 -2.35
N ASP A 82 6.26 -8.44 -2.02
CA ASP A 82 6.42 -9.59 -2.93
C ASP A 82 5.09 -10.31 -3.19
N ILE A 83 4.14 -10.19 -2.26
CA ILE A 83 2.80 -10.77 -2.37
C ILE A 83 1.89 -9.81 -3.14
N ILE A 84 1.84 -8.53 -2.76
CA ILE A 84 0.93 -7.54 -3.38
C ILE A 84 1.31 -7.21 -4.83
N CYS A 85 2.57 -7.41 -5.20
CA CYS A 85 3.06 -7.16 -6.56
C CYS A 85 2.87 -8.37 -7.49
N GLU A 86 2.47 -9.53 -6.97
CA GLU A 86 2.18 -10.69 -7.79
C GLU A 86 0.77 -10.59 -8.37
N HIS A 87 0.59 -11.01 -9.61
CA HIS A 87 -0.74 -11.08 -10.19
C HIS A 87 -1.47 -12.30 -9.59
N ASP A 88 -2.57 -12.06 -8.89
CA ASP A 88 -3.46 -13.07 -8.32
C ASP A 88 -2.84 -13.84 -7.12
N THR A 89 -2.03 -14.88 -7.34
CA THR A 89 -1.59 -15.77 -6.25
C THR A 89 -0.08 -15.95 -6.22
N LYS A 90 0.53 -15.65 -5.08
CA LYS A 90 1.97 -15.85 -4.84
C LYS A 90 2.23 -17.26 -4.33
N THR A 91 3.20 -17.95 -4.94
CA THR A 91 3.70 -19.23 -4.43
C THR A 91 5.03 -19.02 -3.70
N LEU A 92 5.08 -19.41 -2.44
CA LEU A 92 6.22 -19.29 -1.54
C LEU A 92 6.73 -20.69 -1.20
N ASN A 93 8.00 -20.98 -1.49
CA ASN A 93 8.59 -22.27 -1.18
C ASN A 93 8.92 -22.36 0.32
N LEU A 94 8.45 -23.41 0.98
CA LEU A 94 8.73 -23.61 2.39
C LEU A 94 10.13 -24.22 2.56
N VAL A 95 10.88 -23.67 3.51
CA VAL A 95 12.15 -24.21 3.97
C VAL A 95 11.89 -25.04 5.22
N ASN A 96 12.36 -26.28 5.22
CA ASN A 96 12.39 -27.12 6.41
C ASN A 96 13.83 -27.50 6.71
N GLU A 97 14.36 -27.03 7.84
CA GLU A 97 15.74 -27.27 8.27
C GLU A 97 16.05 -28.77 8.44
N ASN A 98 15.03 -29.60 8.66
CA ASN A 98 15.17 -31.04 8.89
C ASN A 98 15.08 -31.90 7.60
N LEU A 99 14.74 -31.31 6.44
CA LEU A 99 14.57 -32.05 5.19
C LEU A 99 15.58 -31.61 4.13
N GLN A 100 16.29 -32.59 3.52
CA GLN A 100 17.30 -32.34 2.48
C GLN A 100 16.72 -31.84 1.14
N LYS A 101 15.39 -31.77 0.99
CA LYS A 101 14.73 -31.36 -0.25
C LYS A 101 13.43 -30.59 0.04
N ASN A 102 13.41 -29.31 -0.32
CA ASN A 102 12.22 -28.47 -0.25
C ASN A 102 11.23 -28.87 -1.35
N SER A 103 10.13 -29.53 -0.99
CA SER A 103 9.06 -29.90 -1.92
C SER A 103 7.69 -29.32 -1.55
N SER A 104 7.59 -28.68 -0.39
CA SER A 104 6.36 -28.06 0.11
C SER A 104 6.35 -26.57 -0.22
N PHE A 105 5.18 -26.04 -0.55
CA PHE A 105 4.98 -24.63 -0.85
C PHE A 105 3.69 -24.13 -0.20
N LEU A 106 3.63 -22.82 0.03
CA LEU A 106 2.46 -22.09 0.47
C LEU A 106 1.98 -21.20 -0.69
N ARG A 107 0.68 -21.23 -0.99
CA ARG A 107 0.06 -20.27 -1.90
C ARG A 107 -0.66 -19.21 -1.09
N VAL A 108 -0.41 -17.95 -1.41
CA VAL A 108 -1.01 -16.79 -0.75
C VAL A 108 -1.70 -15.93 -1.80
N THR A 109 -2.99 -15.70 -1.60
CA THR A 109 -3.82 -14.83 -2.45
C THR A 109 -4.18 -13.60 -1.63
N PRO A 110 -3.68 -12.40 -1.97
CA PRO A 110 -4.04 -11.17 -1.28
C PRO A 110 -5.49 -10.80 -1.59
N VAL A 111 -6.22 -10.42 -0.54
CA VAL A 111 -7.56 -9.80 -0.66
C VAL A 111 -7.45 -8.40 -0.08
N TYR A 112 -7.71 -7.39 -0.92
CA TYR A 112 -7.55 -6.00 -0.52
C TYR A 112 -8.84 -5.49 0.12
N ARG A 113 -8.71 -5.03 1.37
CA ARG A 113 -9.78 -4.35 2.10
C ARG A 113 -9.33 -2.94 2.46
N THR A 114 -10.30 -2.06 2.57
CA THR A 114 -10.08 -0.68 3.01
C THR A 114 -11.26 -0.32 3.90
N GLU A 115 -11.02 0.39 4.99
CA GLU A 115 -12.07 0.92 5.87
C GLU A 115 -11.99 2.44 5.80
N ASP A 116 -13.05 3.11 5.33
CA ASP A 116 -13.08 4.58 5.22
C ASP A 116 -14.21 5.15 6.11
N VAL A 117 -13.86 6.14 6.93
CA VAL A 117 -14.82 7.05 7.59
C VAL A 117 -14.71 8.40 6.90
N VAL A 118 -15.78 8.81 6.21
CA VAL A 118 -15.84 10.11 5.53
C VAL A 118 -16.57 11.10 6.42
N VAL A 119 -15.93 12.24 6.70
CA VAL A 119 -16.49 13.33 7.50
C VAL A 119 -16.78 14.51 6.59
N THR A 120 -17.97 15.09 6.71
CA THR A 120 -18.39 16.27 5.94
C THR A 120 -17.86 17.56 6.57
N GLU A 121 -17.99 18.68 5.86
CA GLU A 121 -17.73 19.99 6.44
C GLU A 121 -18.74 20.36 7.54
N ILE A 122 -18.32 21.25 8.45
CA ILE A 122 -19.18 21.81 9.48
C ILE A 122 -19.90 23.04 8.94
N ILE A 123 -21.23 22.98 8.85
CA ILE A 123 -22.08 24.12 8.46
C ILE A 123 -22.80 24.65 9.69
N LEU A 124 -22.37 25.83 10.17
CA LEU A 124 -22.91 26.43 11.38
C LEU A 124 -24.24 27.14 11.13
N LYS A 125 -25.17 27.03 12.08
CA LYS A 125 -26.43 27.80 12.15
C LYS A 125 -27.32 27.64 10.91
N ASN A 126 -27.33 26.46 10.30
CA ASN A 126 -28.23 26.14 9.20
C ASN A 126 -29.07 24.90 9.56
N PHE A 127 -30.39 25.01 9.44
CA PHE A 127 -31.33 23.92 9.68
C PHE A 127 -31.54 23.02 8.45
N GLU A 128 -31.11 23.49 7.26
CA GLU A 128 -31.11 22.75 6.00
C GLU A 128 -29.71 22.87 5.35
N PRO A 129 -28.68 22.24 5.95
CA PRO A 129 -27.32 22.29 5.41
C PRO A 129 -27.26 21.56 4.06
N HIS A 130 -26.65 22.22 3.07
CA HIS A 130 -26.29 21.61 1.80
C HIS A 130 -24.78 21.38 1.79
N PHE A 131 -24.39 20.11 1.85
CA PHE A 131 -22.98 19.71 1.86
C PHE A 131 -22.39 19.68 0.46
N GLN A 132 -21.07 19.81 0.37
CA GLN A 132 -20.33 19.52 -0.85
C GLN A 132 -20.47 18.05 -1.25
N ASN A 133 -20.24 17.76 -2.53
CA ASN A 133 -20.30 16.38 -3.04
C ASN A 133 -19.25 15.53 -2.32
N LEU A 134 -19.73 14.47 -1.68
CA LEU A 134 -18.89 13.49 -1.02
C LEU A 134 -18.52 12.40 -2.02
N VAL A 135 -17.23 12.15 -2.16
CA VAL A 135 -16.73 11.02 -2.94
C VAL A 135 -16.41 9.91 -1.95
N VAL A 136 -17.19 8.84 -2.01
CA VAL A 136 -17.01 7.64 -1.17
C VAL A 136 -16.58 6.51 -2.09
N ASN A 137 -15.44 5.88 -1.80
CA ASN A 137 -14.98 4.75 -2.60
C ASN A 137 -15.70 3.48 -2.11
N LEU A 138 -16.58 2.95 -2.95
CA LEU A 138 -17.46 1.83 -2.61
C LEU A 138 -16.75 0.48 -2.55
N ASN A 139 -15.62 0.31 -3.27
CA ASN A 139 -14.78 -0.89 -3.12
C ASN A 139 -14.14 -0.96 -1.72
N LYS A 140 -14.21 0.13 -0.95
CA LYS A 140 -13.79 0.21 0.46
C LYS A 140 -14.91 -0.03 1.48
N ILE A 141 -16.11 -0.32 1.00
CA ILE A 141 -17.29 -0.57 1.85
C ILE A 141 -17.83 -1.95 1.50
N ILE A 142 -17.77 -2.30 0.22
CA ILE A 142 -18.01 -3.62 -0.33
C ILE A 142 -16.76 -4.45 -0.08
N ASN A 143 -16.67 -5.03 1.11
CA ASN A 143 -16.01 -6.32 1.24
C ASN A 143 -16.68 -7.27 0.24
N GLU A 144 -15.96 -8.29 -0.22
CA GLU A 144 -16.52 -9.49 -0.84
C GLU A 144 -17.44 -10.24 0.14
N CYS A 145 -18.41 -9.57 0.76
CA CYS A 145 -19.65 -10.19 1.13
C CYS A 145 -20.24 -10.70 -0.17
N ASP A 146 -20.67 -11.96 -0.16
CA ASP A 146 -21.46 -12.58 -1.21
C ASP A 146 -22.28 -11.53 -1.96
N LEU A 147 -22.38 -11.66 -3.28
CA LEU A 147 -23.21 -10.81 -4.16
C LEU A 147 -24.70 -10.68 -3.72
N ASN A 148 -25.08 -11.27 -2.58
CA ASN A 148 -26.37 -11.28 -1.91
C ASN A 148 -26.45 -10.38 -0.64
N ASP A 149 -25.34 -9.97 -0.01
CA ASP A 149 -25.36 -9.18 1.23
C ASP A 149 -25.03 -7.70 0.96
N ASP A 150 -26.08 -6.90 0.94
CA ASP A 150 -26.02 -5.47 0.68
C ASP A 150 -25.29 -4.72 1.81
N CYS A 151 -24.27 -3.92 1.46
CA CYS A 151 -23.40 -3.29 2.47
C CYS A 151 -24.15 -2.25 3.30
N LEU A 152 -24.18 -2.43 4.62
CA LEU A 152 -24.80 -1.49 5.56
C LEU A 152 -23.92 -0.23 5.73
N LEU A 153 -24.48 0.91 5.34
CA LEU A 153 -23.91 2.23 5.52
C LEU A 153 -24.51 2.89 6.76
N LYS A 154 -23.67 3.49 7.59
CA LYS A 154 -24.08 4.21 8.80
C LYS A 154 -23.68 5.68 8.69
N PHE A 155 -24.65 6.56 8.89
CA PHE A 155 -24.45 8.01 8.92
C PHE A 155 -24.78 8.52 10.32
N GLU A 156 -23.87 9.27 10.93
CA GLU A 156 -24.03 9.69 12.32
C GLU A 156 -23.60 11.15 12.55
N ASP A 157 -24.40 11.84 13.35
CA ASP A 157 -24.04 13.09 14.01
C ASP A 157 -24.41 13.00 15.50
N GLU A 158 -23.51 13.43 16.38
CA GLU A 158 -23.67 13.29 17.83
C GLU A 158 -24.90 14.05 18.38
N PHE A 159 -25.31 15.14 17.73
CA PHE A 159 -26.34 16.06 18.21
C PHE A 159 -27.65 15.96 17.43
N VAL A 160 -27.58 15.69 16.13
CA VAL A 160 -28.76 15.61 15.25
C VAL A 160 -29.35 14.21 15.29
N GLY A 161 -28.53 13.18 15.09
CA GLY A 161 -28.97 11.78 15.06
C GLY A 161 -28.22 10.95 14.01
N SER A 162 -28.61 9.69 13.89
CA SER A 162 -28.05 8.75 12.93
C SER A 162 -29.15 8.05 12.11
N PHE A 163 -28.74 7.48 10.99
CA PHE A 163 -29.52 6.55 10.20
C PHE A 163 -28.61 5.48 9.59
N GLN A 164 -29.23 4.38 9.18
CA GLN A 164 -28.58 3.31 8.43
C GLN A 164 -29.32 3.12 7.11
N THR A 165 -28.57 2.75 6.07
CA THR A 165 -29.10 2.42 4.74
C THR A 165 -28.19 1.39 4.09
N THR A 166 -28.54 0.91 2.90
CA THR A 166 -27.72 -0.02 2.14
C THR A 166 -27.37 0.51 0.75
N LEU A 167 -26.42 -0.14 0.06
CA LEU A 167 -26.08 0.26 -1.30
C LEU A 167 -27.22 0.01 -2.28
N SER A 168 -28.01 -1.05 -2.13
CA SER A 168 -29.16 -1.27 -3.00
C SER A 168 -30.26 -0.25 -2.76
N GLU A 169 -30.50 0.18 -1.52
CA GLU A 169 -31.44 1.27 -1.22
C GLU A 169 -30.99 2.59 -1.88
N LEU A 170 -29.70 2.91 -1.81
CA LEU A 170 -29.13 4.08 -2.49
C LEU A 170 -29.16 3.95 -4.03
N ARG A 171 -28.94 2.74 -4.58
CA ARG A 171 -29.00 2.45 -6.03
C ARG A 171 -30.43 2.46 -6.58
N GLY A 172 -31.40 2.07 -5.75
CA GLY A 172 -32.75 1.69 -6.15
C GLY A 172 -33.60 2.82 -6.73
N GLU A 173 -33.30 4.09 -6.43
CA GLU A 173 -34.12 5.21 -6.89
C GLU A 173 -33.30 6.43 -7.32
N ILE A 174 -32.55 6.29 -8.42
CA ILE A 174 -32.06 7.46 -9.17
C ILE A 174 -33.27 8.09 -9.89
N GLY A 175 -34.03 8.92 -9.18
CA GLY A 175 -35.19 9.64 -9.73
C GLY A 175 -36.29 10.03 -8.74
N ASN A 176 -36.33 9.41 -7.55
CA ASN A 176 -37.21 9.80 -6.45
C ASN A 176 -36.39 10.45 -5.33
N ASN A 177 -37.01 11.34 -4.54
CA ASN A 177 -36.35 11.97 -3.39
C ASN A 177 -36.03 10.90 -2.33
N LEU A 178 -34.76 10.51 -2.21
CA LEU A 178 -34.26 9.63 -1.15
C LEU A 178 -34.07 10.45 0.12
N ASP A 179 -35.04 10.35 1.04
CA ASP A 179 -35.07 11.04 2.32
C ASP A 179 -34.96 10.03 3.47
N PHE A 180 -33.88 10.08 4.24
CA PHE A 180 -33.65 9.22 5.41
C PHE A 180 -33.98 9.94 6.71
N GLU A 181 -34.77 9.33 7.59
CA GLU A 181 -35.09 9.92 8.90
C GLU A 181 -33.87 9.93 9.82
N LEU A 182 -33.54 11.09 10.39
CA LEU A 182 -32.46 11.22 11.37
C LEU A 182 -32.98 10.93 12.77
N ILE A 183 -32.46 9.88 13.42
CA ILE A 183 -32.90 9.46 14.75
C ILE A 183 -31.85 9.80 15.81
N ASN A 184 -32.25 10.59 16.80
CA ASN A 184 -31.43 10.84 17.98
C ASN A 184 -31.88 9.93 19.12
N GLU A 185 -31.08 8.91 19.42
CA GLU A 185 -31.40 7.91 20.44
C GLU A 185 -31.53 8.51 21.86
N ARG A 186 -30.79 9.58 22.17
CA ARG A 186 -30.92 10.30 23.46
C ARG A 186 -32.29 10.99 23.56
N LYS A 187 -32.78 11.64 22.49
CA LYS A 187 -34.12 12.28 22.48
C LYS A 187 -35.25 11.25 22.47
N LYS A 188 -35.07 10.13 21.77
CA LYS A 188 -36.05 9.03 21.68
C LYS A 188 -36.26 8.37 23.04
N SER A 189 -35.18 8.00 23.72
CA SER A 189 -35.22 7.39 25.05
C SER A 189 -35.70 8.35 26.15
N ALA A 190 -35.32 9.63 26.12
CA ALA A 190 -35.78 10.62 27.10
C ALA A 190 -37.29 10.89 27.04
N LYS A 191 -37.93 10.68 25.87
CA LYS A 191 -39.36 10.92 25.66
C LYS A 191 -40.22 9.65 25.70
N SER A 192 -39.64 8.45 25.55
CA SER A 192 -40.38 7.18 25.68
C SER A 192 -40.83 6.89 27.11
N GLY A 193 -40.16 7.47 28.12
CA GLY A 193 -40.50 7.36 29.54
C GLY A 193 -41.53 8.36 30.06
N GLN A 194 -41.97 9.36 29.27
CA GLN A 194 -42.92 10.38 29.71
C GLN A 194 -44.37 10.01 29.34
N LYS A 195 -45.15 9.54 30.31
CA LYS A 195 -46.62 9.47 30.19
C LYS A 195 -47.19 10.89 30.31
N SER A 196 -47.57 11.53 29.21
CA SER A 196 -48.51 12.66 29.28
C SER A 196 -49.18 12.94 27.93
N GLY A 197 -50.50 12.89 27.91
CA GLY A 197 -51.36 13.11 26.74
C GLY A 197 -51.47 14.57 26.28
N ILE A 198 -50.37 15.34 26.32
CA ILE A 198 -50.37 16.77 25.93
C ILE A 198 -49.15 17.16 25.06
N LEU A 199 -48.05 16.39 25.04
CA LEU A 199 -46.88 16.69 24.20
C LEU A 199 -46.70 15.66 23.08
N PRO A 200 -46.39 16.09 21.83
CA PRO A 200 -46.21 15.17 20.72
C PRO A 200 -45.01 14.26 20.97
N THR A 201 -45.23 12.97 20.77
CA THR A 201 -44.22 11.90 20.83
C THR A 201 -43.08 12.23 19.84
N TYR A 202 -41.83 11.98 20.24
CA TYR A 202 -40.69 12.14 19.35
C TYR A 202 -40.86 11.26 18.10
N LYS A 203 -40.70 11.86 16.92
CA LYS A 203 -40.73 11.16 15.64
C LYS A 203 -39.31 11.03 15.07
N ASN A 204 -38.70 12.16 14.68
CA ASN A 204 -37.32 12.22 14.18
C ASN A 204 -36.71 13.60 14.46
N SER A 205 -35.44 13.79 14.10
CA SER A 205 -34.68 15.05 14.21
C SER A 205 -34.55 15.80 12.87
N GLY A 206 -35.27 15.37 11.83
CA GLY A 206 -35.13 15.86 10.46
C GLY A 206 -34.89 14.72 9.48
N PHE A 207 -34.57 15.09 8.24
CA PHE A 207 -34.31 14.17 7.14
C PHE A 207 -32.96 14.46 6.49
N PHE A 208 -32.21 13.41 6.16
CA PHE A 208 -31.06 13.48 5.30
C PHE A 208 -31.48 13.20 3.87
N LYS A 209 -31.23 14.14 2.96
CA LYS A 209 -31.69 14.06 1.56
C LYS A 209 -30.54 13.84 0.60
N VAL A 210 -30.61 12.78 -0.20
CA VAL A 210 -29.61 12.52 -1.24
C VAL A 210 -30.02 13.24 -2.53
N SER A 211 -29.38 14.38 -2.81
CA SER A 211 -29.73 15.22 -3.98
C SER A 211 -29.17 14.69 -5.30
N CYS A 212 -28.02 14.02 -5.27
CA CYS A 212 -27.39 13.43 -6.44
C CYS A 212 -26.53 12.25 -6.00
N LEU A 213 -26.61 11.14 -6.75
CA LEU A 213 -25.77 9.98 -6.55
C LEU A 213 -25.22 9.54 -7.90
N LYS A 214 -23.88 9.41 -7.98
CA LYS A 214 -23.18 8.95 -9.18
C LYS A 214 -22.21 7.85 -8.79
N TYR A 215 -22.21 6.79 -9.60
CA TYR A 215 -21.29 5.68 -9.45
C TYR A 215 -20.18 5.83 -10.49
N GLU A 216 -18.95 6.01 -10.01
CA GLU A 216 -17.77 6.06 -10.86
C GLU A 216 -16.83 4.92 -10.48
N LYS A 217 -16.29 4.23 -11.50
CA LYS A 217 -15.29 3.20 -11.28
C LYS A 217 -13.97 3.88 -10.95
N SER A 218 -13.49 3.74 -9.72
CA SER A 218 -12.16 4.16 -9.29
C SER A 218 -11.30 2.94 -8.96
N CYS A 219 -10.07 2.91 -9.49
CA CYS A 219 -9.07 1.90 -9.11
C CYS A 219 -8.20 2.43 -7.97
N SER A 220 -8.04 1.65 -6.90
CA SER A 220 -7.12 1.91 -5.80
C SER A 220 -5.67 1.67 -6.24
N PHE A 221 -4.70 2.16 -5.46
CA PHE A 221 -3.28 1.84 -5.68
C PHE A 221 -3.05 0.31 -5.75
N LEU A 222 -3.66 -0.44 -4.84
CA LEU A 222 -3.53 -1.90 -4.77
C LEU A 222 -4.20 -2.59 -5.96
N ASP A 223 -5.30 -2.02 -6.49
CA ASP A 223 -5.95 -2.54 -7.71
C ASP A 223 -5.01 -2.44 -8.92
N TYR A 224 -4.24 -1.35 -9.02
CA TYR A 224 -3.22 -1.22 -10.05
C TYR A 224 -2.09 -2.22 -9.85
N MET A 225 -1.60 -2.40 -8.62
CA MET A 225 -0.53 -3.36 -8.33
C MET A 225 -0.95 -4.80 -8.64
N ALA A 226 -2.16 -5.21 -8.21
CA ALA A 226 -2.75 -6.51 -8.51
C ALA A 226 -2.99 -6.70 -10.02
N GLY A 227 -3.35 -5.62 -10.72
CA GLY A 227 -3.43 -5.57 -12.19
C GLY A 227 -2.07 -5.64 -12.90
N GLY A 228 -0.96 -5.78 -12.15
CA GLY A 228 0.39 -5.91 -12.69
C GLY A 228 1.07 -4.58 -13.01
N LEU A 229 0.59 -3.44 -12.48
CA LEU A 229 1.33 -2.18 -12.55
C LEU A 229 2.68 -2.34 -11.84
N LYS A 230 3.72 -1.79 -12.46
CA LYS A 230 5.09 -1.80 -11.93
C LYS A 230 5.68 -0.41 -11.99
N PHE A 231 6.59 -0.14 -11.08
CA PHE A 231 7.29 1.13 -11.01
C PHE A 231 8.52 1.09 -11.92
N ALA A 232 8.75 2.20 -12.61
CA ALA A 232 10.03 2.51 -13.23
C ALA A 232 10.72 3.52 -12.32
N VAL A 233 11.87 3.15 -11.75
CA VAL A 233 12.60 3.97 -10.79
C VAL A 233 13.82 4.56 -11.48
N GLY A 234 14.01 5.87 -11.30
CA GLY A 234 15.21 6.53 -11.76
C GLY A 234 15.58 7.71 -10.87
N PHE A 235 16.87 7.96 -10.73
CA PHE A 235 17.42 9.10 -9.99
C PHE A 235 18.08 10.05 -10.97
N ALA A 236 17.60 11.29 -10.98
CA ALA A 236 18.29 12.40 -11.65
C ALA A 236 19.10 13.18 -10.60
N ILE A 237 20.42 13.21 -10.77
CA ILE A 237 21.39 13.71 -9.80
C ILE A 237 22.05 14.98 -10.34
N ASP A 238 21.97 16.05 -9.57
CA ASP A 238 22.71 17.29 -9.86
C ASP A 238 24.19 17.07 -9.57
N THR A 239 25.02 17.18 -10.61
CA THR A 239 26.48 17.03 -10.51
C THR A 239 27.22 18.36 -10.47
N SER A 240 26.54 19.51 -10.51
CA SER A 240 27.18 20.84 -10.45
C SER A 240 27.92 21.11 -9.14
N PHE A 241 27.55 20.43 -8.05
CA PHE A 241 28.10 20.65 -6.70
C PHE A 241 28.36 19.34 -5.93
N SER A 242 28.36 18.19 -6.60
CA SER A 242 28.12 16.87 -5.98
C SER A 242 29.21 16.37 -5.02
N THR A 243 30.42 16.93 -5.00
CA THR A 243 31.49 16.48 -4.08
C THR A 243 31.14 16.72 -2.60
N ASN A 244 30.39 17.78 -2.28
CA ASN A 244 29.97 18.08 -0.90
C ASN A 244 28.62 17.45 -0.49
N CYS A 245 27.96 16.70 -1.38
CA CYS A 245 26.63 16.13 -1.13
C CYS A 245 26.57 14.61 -1.29
N TYR A 246 27.73 13.94 -1.36
CA TYR A 246 27.83 12.48 -1.53
C TYR A 246 26.95 11.70 -0.54
N ASP A 247 27.07 12.01 0.75
CA ASP A 247 26.33 11.31 1.80
C ASP A 247 24.81 11.49 1.66
N LEU A 248 24.38 12.70 1.28
CA LEU A 248 22.96 13.00 1.08
C LEU A 248 22.39 12.26 -0.12
N VAL A 249 23.07 12.29 -1.26
CA VAL A 249 22.63 11.60 -2.48
C VAL A 249 22.65 10.09 -2.26
N SER A 250 23.70 9.56 -1.65
CA SER A 250 23.78 8.13 -1.28
C SER A 250 22.65 7.74 -0.34
N SER A 251 22.35 8.53 0.68
CA SER A 251 21.21 8.28 1.58
C SER A 251 19.87 8.29 0.84
N CYS A 252 19.68 9.19 -0.13
CA CYS A 252 18.48 9.23 -0.97
C CYS A 252 18.36 7.99 -1.88
N ILE A 253 19.43 7.60 -2.58
CA ILE A 253 19.43 6.39 -3.43
C ILE A 253 19.16 5.16 -2.56
N ALA A 254 19.79 5.06 -1.38
CA ALA A 254 19.59 3.96 -0.47
C ALA A 254 18.13 3.88 0.01
N SER A 255 17.60 4.97 0.57
CA SER A 255 16.24 4.99 1.14
C SER A 255 15.14 4.75 0.10
N PHE A 256 15.12 5.54 -0.98
CA PHE A 256 14.10 5.41 -2.02
C PHE A 256 14.31 4.17 -2.89
N GLY A 257 15.56 3.85 -3.23
CA GLY A 257 15.87 2.68 -4.05
C GLY A 257 15.47 1.40 -3.33
N SER A 258 15.82 1.27 -2.05
CA SER A 258 15.43 0.13 -1.23
C SER A 258 13.91 0.02 -1.09
N LEU A 259 13.19 1.13 -0.91
CA LEU A 259 11.71 1.12 -0.82
C LEU A 259 11.05 0.69 -2.12
N LEU A 260 11.47 1.28 -3.24
CA LEU A 260 10.75 1.18 -4.51
C LEU A 260 11.13 -0.07 -5.32
N GLU A 261 12.32 -0.65 -5.09
CA GLU A 261 12.81 -1.76 -5.92
C GLU A 261 11.87 -2.98 -5.97
N ASN A 262 11.13 -3.26 -4.89
CA ASN A 262 10.20 -4.39 -4.84
C ASN A 262 8.92 -4.15 -5.66
N TYR A 263 8.62 -2.89 -5.98
CA TYR A 263 7.51 -2.50 -6.86
C TYR A 263 7.93 -2.47 -8.34
N THR A 264 9.20 -2.71 -8.66
CA THR A 264 9.73 -2.55 -10.03
C THR A 264 9.47 -3.73 -10.97
N ARG A 265 9.65 -3.45 -12.27
CA ARG A 265 9.20 -4.26 -13.41
C ARG A 265 9.93 -5.59 -13.62
N SER A 266 10.97 -5.95 -12.85
CA SER A 266 11.84 -7.06 -13.23
C SER A 266 12.41 -7.82 -12.04
N SER A 267 12.65 -9.12 -12.25
CA SER A 267 13.59 -9.93 -11.46
C SER A 267 14.98 -9.28 -11.35
N THR A 268 15.29 -8.30 -12.21
CA THR A 268 16.53 -7.53 -12.24
C THR A 268 16.48 -6.19 -11.52
N LYS A 269 15.34 -5.76 -10.95
CA LYS A 269 15.23 -4.52 -10.13
C LYS A 269 15.91 -3.27 -10.74
N LEU A 270 15.64 -2.98 -12.01
CA LEU A 270 16.37 -1.95 -12.76
C LEU A 270 16.11 -0.53 -12.22
N ILE A 271 17.20 0.21 -12.02
CA ILE A 271 17.20 1.62 -11.62
C ILE A 271 18.03 2.45 -12.62
N ASP A 272 17.41 3.50 -13.16
CA ASP A 272 18.04 4.45 -14.07
C ASP A 272 18.80 5.53 -13.27
N LEU A 273 20.07 5.81 -13.58
CA LEU A 273 20.82 6.91 -12.98
C LEU A 273 21.20 7.93 -14.04
N ILE A 274 20.77 9.17 -13.85
CA ILE A 274 20.97 10.27 -14.79
C ILE A 274 21.66 11.42 -14.07
N GLY A 275 22.77 11.90 -14.59
CA GLY A 275 23.46 13.09 -14.10
C GLY A 275 23.01 14.32 -14.88
N PHE A 276 22.95 15.49 -14.24
CA PHE A 276 22.77 16.77 -14.91
C PHE A 276 23.65 17.85 -14.28
N ASP A 277 24.18 18.77 -15.11
CA ASP A 277 25.02 19.88 -14.67
C ASP A 277 24.47 21.21 -15.19
N THR A 278 24.11 22.10 -14.27
CA THR A 278 23.56 23.43 -14.53
C THR A 278 24.61 24.54 -14.58
N SER A 279 25.85 24.26 -14.16
CA SER A 279 26.92 25.26 -14.03
C SER A 279 27.65 25.53 -15.36
N ASN A 280 27.59 24.60 -16.30
CA ASN A 280 28.36 24.67 -17.54
C ASN A 280 27.60 25.40 -18.66
N THR A 281 27.73 26.73 -18.69
CA THR A 281 27.05 27.65 -19.64
C THR A 281 27.48 27.53 -21.11
N LYS A 282 28.43 26.66 -21.47
CA LYS A 282 28.83 26.41 -22.87
C LYS A 282 27.81 25.59 -23.68
N TYR A 283 26.82 24.98 -23.04
CA TYR A 283 25.77 24.17 -23.68
C TYR A 283 24.52 24.98 -24.07
N ILE A 284 24.62 26.31 -24.15
CA ILE A 284 23.56 27.21 -24.65
C ILE A 284 23.61 27.25 -26.19
N ALA A 285 23.48 26.09 -26.84
CA ALA A 285 23.31 26.00 -28.29
C ALA A 285 22.73 24.64 -28.74
N GLY A 286 21.64 24.19 -28.12
CA GLY A 286 20.82 23.08 -28.61
C GLY A 286 21.24 21.69 -28.13
N ASP A 287 20.38 21.11 -27.29
CA ASP A 287 20.27 19.68 -26.97
C ASP A 287 21.34 19.02 -26.07
N LYS A 288 21.15 19.18 -24.74
CA LYS A 288 21.08 18.13 -23.68
C LYS A 288 21.85 18.50 -22.41
N TYR A 289 21.12 18.57 -21.29
CA TYR A 289 21.62 18.84 -19.93
C TYR A 289 21.85 17.56 -19.10
N THR A 290 21.65 16.38 -19.69
CA THR A 290 21.60 15.10 -18.97
C THR A 290 22.54 14.07 -19.59
N PHE A 291 23.22 13.29 -18.76
CA PHE A 291 24.09 12.19 -19.17
C PHE A 291 23.78 10.93 -18.36
N ASP A 292 24.00 9.76 -18.97
CA ASP A 292 23.78 8.46 -18.34
C ASP A 292 24.93 8.18 -17.35
N LEU A 293 24.59 7.93 -16.08
CA LEU A 293 25.54 7.58 -15.04
C LEU A 293 25.79 6.07 -14.96
N ASN A 294 25.07 5.25 -15.73
CA ASN A 294 25.21 3.79 -15.72
C ASN A 294 26.45 3.27 -16.49
N ASP A 295 27.40 4.14 -16.84
CA ASP A 295 28.73 3.90 -17.45
C ASP A 295 28.82 2.64 -18.35
N GLY A 296 28.06 2.64 -19.46
CA GLY A 296 28.26 1.69 -20.56
C GLY A 296 28.04 0.20 -20.22
N ILE A 297 27.40 -0.13 -19.09
CA ILE A 297 26.88 -1.48 -18.87
C ILE A 297 25.89 -1.75 -20.01
N GLU A 298 26.09 -2.84 -20.76
CA GLU A 298 25.46 -3.13 -22.07
C GLU A 298 23.91 -3.10 -22.09
N GLU A 299 23.26 -2.85 -20.95
CA GLU A 299 21.83 -2.65 -20.80
C GLU A 299 21.45 -1.44 -19.91
N HIS A 300 22.15 -0.29 -19.97
CA HIS A 300 21.65 1.03 -19.49
C HIS A 300 21.02 1.12 -18.08
N THR A 301 21.21 0.14 -17.19
CA THR A 301 20.45 0.02 -15.95
C THR A 301 21.27 -0.66 -14.85
N THR A 302 21.18 -0.13 -13.63
CA THR A 302 21.76 -0.79 -12.45
C THR A 302 20.77 -1.81 -11.87
N ILE A 303 21.26 -2.99 -11.52
CA ILE A 303 20.47 -4.06 -10.89
C ILE A 303 20.36 -3.75 -9.39
N GLY A 304 19.24 -3.20 -8.97
CA GLY A 304 18.95 -2.88 -7.56
C GLY A 304 19.67 -1.63 -7.04
N HIS A 305 19.17 -1.14 -5.91
CA HIS A 305 19.67 0.10 -5.31
C HIS A 305 21.13 0.02 -4.81
N GLU A 306 21.60 -1.15 -4.41
CA GLU A 306 22.99 -1.36 -4.01
C GLU A 306 23.96 -1.12 -5.17
N LYS A 307 23.63 -1.62 -6.37
CA LYS A 307 24.44 -1.38 -7.56
C LYS A 307 24.38 0.08 -8.00
N ALA A 308 23.22 0.72 -7.84
CA ALA A 308 23.07 2.16 -8.06
C ALA A 308 24.00 2.97 -7.14
N LEU A 309 24.08 2.62 -5.86
CA LEU A 309 24.99 3.24 -4.89
C LEU A 309 26.46 3.02 -5.25
N GLU A 310 26.85 1.79 -5.60
CA GLU A 310 28.23 1.47 -6.01
C GLU A 310 28.64 2.26 -7.26
N THR A 311 27.73 2.35 -8.24
CA THR A 311 27.94 3.09 -9.48
C THR A 311 28.15 4.57 -9.20
N TYR A 312 27.27 5.17 -8.38
CA TYR A 312 27.42 6.56 -7.95
C TYR A 312 28.73 6.79 -7.16
N GLY A 313 29.08 5.91 -6.24
CA GLY A 313 30.34 5.95 -5.48
C GLY A 313 31.58 5.89 -6.36
N THR A 314 31.57 5.06 -7.40
CA THR A 314 32.67 4.93 -8.35
C THR A 314 32.82 6.19 -9.20
N LEU A 315 31.71 6.77 -9.64
CA LEU A 315 31.71 8.02 -10.43
C LEU A 315 32.29 9.19 -9.64
N ILE A 316 31.85 9.40 -8.41
CA ILE A 316 32.36 10.49 -7.56
C ILE A 316 33.85 10.31 -7.26
N ARG A 317 34.33 9.09 -7.01
CA ARG A 317 35.76 8.82 -6.81
C ARG A 317 36.60 9.04 -8.07
N LYS A 318 36.08 8.67 -9.26
CA LYS A 318 36.74 8.99 -10.54
C LYS A 318 36.86 10.51 -10.74
N ASN A 319 35.92 11.31 -10.22
CA ASN A 319 35.93 12.78 -10.35
C ASN A 319 36.98 13.49 -9.48
N ASP A 320 37.53 12.83 -8.45
CA ASP A 320 38.70 13.35 -7.72
C ASP A 320 40.01 13.22 -8.55
N GLU A 321 40.01 12.41 -9.61
CA GLU A 321 41.17 12.19 -10.50
C GLU A 321 40.94 12.60 -11.98
N ILE A 322 39.69 12.79 -12.44
CA ILE A 322 39.34 13.03 -13.85
C ILE A 322 38.27 14.12 -13.98
N GLU A 323 38.51 15.12 -14.83
CA GLU A 323 37.54 16.16 -15.17
C GLU A 323 36.26 15.56 -15.80
N PHE A 324 35.10 15.92 -15.24
CA PHE A 324 33.75 15.54 -15.69
C PHE A 324 33.52 15.68 -17.21
N GLU A 325 34.28 16.56 -17.87
CA GLU A 325 34.20 16.82 -19.32
C GLU A 325 34.41 15.55 -20.17
N SER A 326 35.20 14.58 -19.69
CA SER A 326 35.50 13.35 -20.46
C SER A 326 34.35 12.33 -20.49
N LEU A 327 33.60 12.17 -19.40
CA LEU A 327 32.43 11.27 -19.30
C LEU A 327 31.24 11.77 -20.14
N ILE A 328 31.07 13.10 -20.20
CA ILE A 328 29.98 13.75 -20.94
C ILE A 328 30.15 13.57 -22.45
N SER A 329 31.38 13.54 -22.95
CA SER A 329 31.67 13.41 -24.39
C SER A 329 31.33 12.03 -24.98
N ASN A 330 31.26 10.98 -24.16
CA ASN A 330 31.11 9.60 -24.63
C ASN A 330 29.66 9.06 -24.57
N ASN A 331 28.74 9.68 -23.81
CA ASN A 331 27.39 9.15 -23.56
C ASN A 331 26.25 10.09 -24.03
N SER A 332 26.25 10.49 -25.30
CA SER A 332 25.32 11.51 -25.85
C SER A 332 23.92 11.00 -26.27
N SER A 333 23.57 9.73 -26.01
CA SER A 333 22.32 9.14 -26.52
C SER A 333 21.38 8.60 -25.43
N THR A 334 20.77 9.46 -24.63
CA THR A 334 19.53 9.10 -23.92
C THR A 334 18.36 9.97 -24.39
N LYS A 335 17.21 9.32 -24.64
CA LYS A 335 15.90 9.96 -24.86
C LYS A 335 15.18 9.93 -23.50
N LEU A 336 14.59 11.06 -23.10
CA LEU A 336 13.68 11.09 -21.95
C LEU A 336 12.60 10.01 -22.09
N PRO A 337 12.14 9.41 -20.99
CA PRO A 337 11.09 8.40 -21.03
C PRO A 337 9.82 8.94 -21.71
N SER A 338 9.15 8.06 -22.46
CA SER A 338 7.97 8.35 -23.26
C SER A 338 6.85 9.04 -22.47
N LYS A 339 6.03 9.84 -23.18
CA LYS A 339 4.90 10.63 -22.66
C LYS A 339 3.83 9.84 -21.88
N ASP A 340 3.86 8.51 -21.93
CA ASP A 340 2.88 7.62 -21.27
C ASP A 340 3.24 7.27 -19.82
N LYS A 341 4.28 7.86 -19.22
CA LYS A 341 4.64 7.65 -17.81
C LYS A 341 4.08 8.76 -16.92
N THR A 342 3.29 8.41 -15.92
CA THR A 342 2.97 9.33 -14.81
C THR A 342 4.22 9.52 -13.95
N ILE A 343 4.73 10.75 -13.89
CA ILE A 343 5.94 11.08 -13.14
C ILE A 343 5.55 11.44 -11.70
N LEU A 344 5.95 10.60 -10.74
CA LEU A 344 5.98 10.98 -9.32
C LEU A 344 7.35 11.61 -9.03
N ALA A 345 7.40 12.94 -8.91
CA ALA A 345 8.63 13.66 -8.60
C ALA A 345 8.67 14.02 -7.11
N CYS A 346 9.70 13.57 -6.41
CA CYS A 346 10.03 14.04 -5.06
C CYS A 346 11.22 14.99 -5.17
N GLN A 347 11.00 16.29 -4.99
CA GLN A 347 12.06 17.29 -4.95
C GLN A 347 12.38 17.63 -3.51
N LYS A 348 13.56 17.23 -3.02
CA LYS A 348 14.08 17.69 -1.73
C LYS A 348 14.86 18.99 -1.98
N ASN A 349 14.22 20.13 -1.71
CA ASN A 349 14.90 21.42 -1.78
C ASN A 349 15.95 21.52 -0.66
N ILE A 350 17.22 21.60 -1.06
CA ILE A 350 18.31 21.97 -0.17
C ILE A 350 18.26 23.50 -0.10
N GLY A 351 17.59 24.04 0.92
CA GLY A 351 17.71 25.46 1.25
C GLY A 351 19.10 25.74 1.79
N ASN A 352 19.68 26.86 1.35
CA ASN A 352 20.97 27.39 1.81
C ASN A 352 21.03 27.62 3.33
#